data_AF-A0A6J4UXB1-F1
#
_entry.id   AF-A0A6J4UXB1-F1
#
_cell.length_a   1.000
_cell.length_b   1.000
_cell.length_c   1.000
_cell.angle_alpha   90.00
_cell.angle_beta   90.00
_cell.angle_gamma   90.00
#
_symmetry.space_group_name_H-M   'P 1'
#
loop_
_entity.id
_entity.type
_entity.pdbx_description
1 polymer ?
#
loop_
_entity_poly.entity_id
_entity_poly.type
_entity_poly.pdbx_seq_one_letter_code
_entity_poly.pdbx_strand_id
1 'polypeptide(L)'
;MSERTESTAATVPVFDGHNDTLLDLGVAGRSFFERSDAGHIDLPRAREGGLAGGLFAVFVRDPKAAVEEPQEIDDEAADADGADGPDDTAAAIGAPRSRYASVERMPPPMPL
;
A
#
# COMPACT_ATOMS: atom_id res chain seq x y z
N MET A 1 -27.09 0.75 -42.78
CA MET A 1 -26.46 1.63 -41.77
C MET A 1 -26.53 0.90 -40.44
N SER A 2 -25.46 0.20 -40.05
CA SER A 2 -25.37 -0.49 -38.76
C SER A 2 -24.63 0.45 -37.81
N GLU A 3 -25.36 1.03 -36.87
CA GLU A 3 -24.79 1.86 -35.82
C GLU A 3 -24.05 0.94 -34.86
N ARG A 4 -22.71 1.03 -34.82
CA ARG A 4 -21.94 0.48 -33.70
C ARG A 4 -22.18 1.40 -32.53
N THR A 5 -22.84 0.89 -31.51
CA THR A 5 -22.88 1.50 -30.19
C THR A 5 -21.45 1.69 -29.70
N GLU A 6 -21.06 2.94 -29.55
CA GLU A 6 -19.82 3.34 -28.92
C GLU A 6 -19.92 2.95 -27.44
N SER A 7 -19.30 1.83 -27.08
CA SER A 7 -19.15 1.46 -25.68
C SER A 7 -18.06 2.34 -25.08
N THR A 8 -18.44 3.51 -24.57
CA THR A 8 -17.63 4.20 -23.57
C THR A 8 -17.57 3.23 -22.39
N ALA A 9 -16.49 2.45 -22.31
CA ALA A 9 -16.33 1.43 -21.29
C ALA A 9 -16.35 2.13 -19.93
N ALA A 10 -17.51 2.10 -19.26
CA ALA A 10 -17.64 2.57 -17.90
C ALA A 10 -16.63 1.80 -17.06
N THR A 11 -15.80 2.53 -16.30
CA THR A 11 -14.78 1.94 -15.44
C THR A 11 -15.44 0.88 -14.55
N VAL A 12 -14.95 -0.36 -14.62
CA VAL A 12 -15.51 -1.45 -13.81
C VAL A 12 -15.33 -1.07 -12.34
N PRO A 13 -16.41 -1.05 -11.52
CA PRO A 13 -16.27 -0.76 -10.11
C PRO A 13 -15.48 -1.88 -9.42
N VAL A 14 -14.38 -1.53 -8.78
CA VAL A 14 -13.50 -2.47 -8.06
C VAL A 14 -13.75 -2.32 -6.56
N PHE A 15 -13.93 -3.47 -5.90
CA PHE A 15 -13.85 -3.56 -4.44
C PHE A 15 -12.50 -4.13 -4.06
N ASP A 16 -11.70 -3.35 -3.33
CA ASP A 16 -10.36 -3.74 -2.92
C ASP A 16 -10.37 -4.55 -1.62
N GLY A 17 -9.76 -5.74 -1.64
CA GLY A 17 -9.71 -6.64 -0.49
C GLY A 17 -8.73 -6.21 0.60
N HIS A 18 -7.74 -5.36 0.29
CA HIS A 18 -6.74 -4.92 1.27
C HIS A 18 -5.93 -3.72 0.76
N ASN A 19 -5.90 -2.64 1.55
CA ASN A 19 -4.92 -1.58 1.40
C ASN A 19 -4.47 -0.98 2.74
N ASP A 20 -3.28 -0.40 2.73
CA ASP A 20 -2.65 0.28 3.86
C ASP A 20 -2.84 1.81 3.84
N THR A 21 -3.93 2.31 3.24
CA THR A 21 -4.13 3.77 3.10
C THR A 21 -4.13 4.48 4.46
N LEU A 22 -4.69 3.86 5.50
CA LEU A 22 -4.70 4.46 6.85
C LEU A 22 -3.30 4.57 7.45
N LEU A 23 -2.42 3.59 7.19
CA LEU A 23 -1.03 3.63 7.62
C LEU A 23 -0.28 4.77 6.94
N ASP A 24 -0.44 4.88 5.61
CA ASP A 24 0.17 5.96 4.82
C ASP A 24 -0.32 7.35 5.25
N LEU A 25 -1.64 7.55 5.41
CA LEU A 25 -2.20 8.83 5.86
C LEU A 25 -1.70 9.22 7.26
N GLY A 26 -1.61 8.26 8.18
CA GLY A 26 -1.13 8.48 9.54
C GLY A 26 0.35 8.89 9.61
N VAL A 27 1.18 8.38 8.70
CA VAL A 27 2.63 8.68 8.66
C VAL A 27 2.91 9.94 7.83
N ALA A 28 2.33 10.05 6.64
CA ALA A 28 2.56 11.16 5.73
C ALA A 28 1.85 12.46 6.15
N GLY A 29 0.79 12.37 6.97
CA GLY A 29 -0.01 13.53 7.40
C GLY A 29 -0.75 14.24 6.26
N ARG A 30 -0.91 13.57 5.11
CA ARG A 30 -1.58 14.13 3.92
C ARG A 30 -3.11 13.99 4.03
N SER A 31 -3.83 14.81 3.27
CA SER A 31 -5.28 14.69 3.12
C SER A 31 -5.64 13.49 2.26
N PHE A 32 -6.69 12.76 2.64
CA PHE A 32 -7.33 11.76 1.77
C PHE A 32 -8.22 12.41 0.71
N PHE A 33 -8.80 13.59 1.00
CA PHE A 33 -9.81 14.23 0.16
C PHE A 33 -9.22 15.03 -1.00
N GLU A 34 -7.94 15.35 -0.91
CA GLU A 34 -7.20 16.13 -1.91
C GLU A 34 -6.21 15.22 -2.64
N ARG A 35 -5.94 15.54 -3.90
CA ARG A 35 -4.94 14.81 -4.67
C ARG A 35 -3.56 15.09 -4.08
N SER A 36 -2.76 14.06 -3.89
CA SER A 36 -1.38 14.17 -3.42
C SER A 36 -0.39 13.61 -4.45
N ASP A 37 0.81 14.20 -4.51
CA ASP A 37 1.92 13.67 -5.31
C ASP A 37 2.54 12.40 -4.71
N ALA A 38 2.11 12.01 -3.50
CA ALA A 38 2.52 10.79 -2.80
C ALA A 38 1.32 9.89 -2.46
N GLY A 39 1.61 8.64 -2.06
CA GLY A 39 0.61 7.63 -1.72
C GLY A 39 -0.11 7.02 -2.92
N HIS A 40 -0.75 5.86 -2.72
CA HIS A 40 -1.46 5.14 -3.79
C HIS A 40 -2.93 5.53 -3.91
N ILE A 41 -3.59 5.79 -2.77
CA ILE A 41 -5.03 6.05 -2.71
C ILE A 41 -5.29 7.43 -2.10
N ASP A 42 -6.00 8.27 -2.86
CA ASP A 42 -6.74 9.44 -2.39
C ASP A 42 -8.11 9.46 -3.09
N LEU A 43 -9.03 10.29 -2.61
CA LEU A 43 -10.40 10.35 -3.12
C LEU A 43 -10.47 10.70 -4.62
N PRO A 44 -9.70 11.66 -5.15
CA PRO A 44 -9.66 11.91 -6.59
C PRO A 44 -9.22 10.70 -7.40
N ARG A 45 -8.10 10.03 -7.04
CA ARG A 45 -7.63 8.82 -7.74
C ARG A 45 -8.60 7.66 -7.62
N ALA A 46 -9.22 7.46 -6.45
CA ALA A 46 -10.21 6.40 -6.22
C ALA A 46 -11.41 6.54 -7.17
N ARG A 47 -11.91 7.76 -7.36
CA ARG A 47 -13.02 8.05 -8.28
C ARG A 47 -12.63 7.84 -9.74
N GLU A 48 -11.47 8.35 -10.15
CA GLU A 48 -10.96 8.20 -11.51
C GLU A 48 -10.69 6.72 -11.87
N GLY A 49 -10.15 5.96 -10.92
CA GLY A 49 -9.80 4.54 -11.09
C GLY A 49 -10.95 3.56 -10.86
N GLY A 50 -12.14 4.02 -10.48
CA GLY A 50 -13.29 3.15 -10.23
C GLY A 50 -13.20 2.32 -8.95
N LEU A 51 -12.44 2.74 -7.95
CA LEU A 51 -12.43 2.13 -6.62
C LEU A 51 -13.76 2.43 -5.92
N ALA A 52 -14.68 1.46 -5.94
CA ALA A 52 -16.00 1.57 -5.36
C ALA A 52 -15.99 1.45 -3.83
N GLY A 53 -14.96 0.82 -3.28
CA GLY A 53 -14.73 0.64 -1.85
C GLY A 53 -13.61 -0.35 -1.59
N GLY A 54 -13.31 -0.60 -0.32
CA GLY A 54 -12.36 -1.63 0.05
C GLY A 54 -12.17 -1.79 1.56
N LEU A 55 -11.36 -2.75 1.94
CA LEU A 55 -10.95 -2.97 3.32
C LEU A 55 -9.69 -2.15 3.63
N PHE A 56 -9.84 -1.18 4.52
CA PHE A 56 -8.77 -0.30 4.97
C PHE A 56 -8.10 -0.88 6.22
N ALA A 57 -6.88 -1.37 6.07
CA ALA A 57 -6.18 -2.08 7.14
C ALA A 57 -5.83 -1.13 8.30
N VAL A 58 -6.13 -1.58 9.52
CA VAL A 58 -5.56 -0.99 10.75
C VAL A 58 -4.36 -1.85 11.12
N PHE A 59 -3.19 -1.45 10.62
CA PHE A 59 -1.95 -2.17 10.85
C PHE A 59 -1.26 -1.70 12.13
N VAL A 60 -1.01 -2.64 13.05
CA VAL A 60 -0.21 -2.39 14.26
C VAL A 60 1.24 -2.71 13.94
N ARG A 61 2.10 -1.69 14.00
CA ARG A 61 3.54 -1.84 13.74
C ARG A 61 4.22 -2.61 14.85
N ASP A 62 5.15 -3.50 14.48
CA ASP A 62 6.08 -4.08 15.46
C ASP A 62 7.04 -2.98 15.94
N PRO A 63 7.07 -2.64 17.24
CA PRO A 63 7.97 -1.63 17.77
C PRO A 63 9.46 -1.97 17.61
N LYS A 64 9.82 -3.24 17.37
CA LYS A 64 11.22 -3.67 17.18
C LYS A 64 11.69 -3.59 15.72
N ALA A 65 10.78 -3.68 14.75
CA ALA A 65 11.09 -3.52 13.33
C ALA A 65 11.43 -2.07 12.94
N ALA A 66 11.23 -1.13 13.87
CA ALA A 66 11.57 0.28 13.73
C ALA A 66 13.08 0.58 13.68
N VAL A 67 13.92 -0.39 14.03
CA VAL A 67 15.33 -0.19 14.39
C VAL A 67 16.30 -0.82 13.38
N GLU A 68 15.80 -1.40 12.29
CA GLU A 68 16.66 -1.89 11.22
C GLU A 68 16.98 -0.74 10.26
N GLU A 69 18.24 -0.28 10.31
CA GLU A 69 18.81 0.69 9.37
C GLU A 69 18.55 0.22 7.92
N PRO A 70 18.22 1.13 6.99
CA PRO A 70 18.03 0.77 5.59
C PRO A 70 19.25 0.01 5.07
N GLN A 71 19.06 -1.26 4.71
CA GLN A 71 20.08 -2.04 4.03
C GLN A 71 20.25 -1.42 2.64
N GLU A 72 21.42 -0.84 2.35
CA GLU A 72 21.78 -0.50 0.98
C GLU A 72 21.80 -1.79 0.16
N ILE A 73 20.83 -1.92 -0.74
CA ILE A 73 20.77 -3.00 -1.72
C ILE A 73 21.61 -2.59 -2.93
N ASP A 74 22.66 -3.36 -3.20
CA ASP A 74 23.41 -3.27 -4.44
C ASP A 74 22.58 -3.85 -5.60
N ASP A 75 22.49 -3.09 -6.69
CA ASP A 75 21.64 -3.43 -7.85
C ASP A 75 22.06 -4.72 -8.59
N GLU A 76 23.10 -5.44 -8.15
CA GLU A 76 23.62 -6.66 -8.81
C GLU A 76 22.86 -7.94 -8.45
N ALA A 77 22.01 -7.95 -7.42
CA ALA A 77 21.35 -9.19 -6.96
C ALA A 77 20.12 -9.62 -7.79
N ALA A 78 19.70 -8.83 -8.79
CA ALA A 78 18.49 -9.11 -9.57
C ALA A 78 18.64 -10.26 -10.59
N ASP A 79 19.87 -10.69 -10.90
CA ASP A 79 20.14 -11.67 -11.97
C ASP A 79 20.62 -13.06 -11.47
N ALA A 80 20.50 -13.37 -10.17
CA ALA A 80 20.83 -14.70 -9.66
C ALA A 80 19.61 -15.65 -9.76
N ASP A 81 19.47 -16.32 -10.91
CA ASP A 81 18.67 -17.55 -11.04
C ASP A 81 19.21 -18.62 -10.08
N GLY A 82 18.58 -18.75 -8.92
CA GLY A 82 19.00 -19.66 -7.85
C GLY A 82 17.83 -20.12 -6.99
N ALA A 83 16.84 -20.74 -7.62
CA ALA A 83 15.78 -21.47 -6.94
C ALA A 83 16.35 -22.74 -6.29
N ASP A 84 16.70 -22.68 -5.01
CA ASP A 84 16.68 -23.85 -4.13
C ASP A 84 16.72 -23.40 -2.65
N GLY A 85 15.54 -23.20 -2.06
CA GLY A 85 15.34 -22.89 -0.65
C GLY A 85 13.88 -23.17 -0.25
N PRO A 86 13.63 -23.71 0.94
CA PRO A 86 12.36 -24.37 1.26
C PRO A 86 11.18 -23.39 1.27
N ASP A 87 10.19 -23.70 0.44
CA ASP A 87 8.76 -23.30 0.35
C ASP A 87 8.13 -22.36 1.41
N ASP A 88 8.81 -21.31 1.85
CA ASP A 88 8.22 -20.21 2.61
C ASP A 88 8.14 -18.96 1.72
N THR A 89 7.41 -19.10 0.62
CA THR A 89 7.17 -18.01 -0.34
C THR A 89 6.43 -16.83 0.29
N ALA A 90 5.82 -16.98 1.47
CA ALA A 90 5.16 -15.91 2.20
C ALA A 90 6.16 -14.92 2.85
N ALA A 91 7.33 -15.41 3.30
CA ALA A 91 8.34 -14.57 3.92
C ALA A 91 9.01 -13.61 2.90
N ALA A 92 9.18 -14.04 1.65
CA ALA A 92 9.81 -13.25 0.60
C ALA A 92 8.94 -12.07 0.12
N ILE A 93 7.61 -12.16 0.24
CA ILE A 93 6.69 -11.04 -0.05
C ILE A 93 6.64 -10.03 1.10
N GLY A 94 7.05 -10.44 2.31
CA GLY A 94 6.96 -9.66 3.55
C GLY A 94 8.26 -9.05 4.06
N ALA A 95 9.41 -9.26 3.39
CA ALA A 95 10.68 -8.64 3.79
C ALA A 95 10.52 -7.11 3.82
N PRO A 96 10.85 -6.43 4.94
CA PRO A 96 10.33 -5.12 5.25
C PRO A 96 10.97 -4.03 4.38
N ARG A 97 10.38 -3.76 3.22
CA ARG A 97 10.49 -2.46 2.53
C ARG A 97 9.71 -1.35 3.26
N SER A 98 9.58 -1.46 4.59
CA SER A 98 8.64 -0.65 5.35
C SER A 98 9.20 0.75 5.54
N ARG A 99 8.76 1.68 4.68
CA ARG A 99 8.91 3.13 4.88
C ARG A 99 8.22 3.64 6.17
N TYR A 100 7.56 2.77 6.93
CA TYR A 100 6.68 3.10 8.04
C TYR A 100 7.27 2.75 9.41
N ALA A 101 8.59 2.55 9.51
CA ALA A 101 9.30 2.07 10.70
C ALA A 101 9.24 3.00 11.94
N SER A 102 8.90 4.29 11.85
CA SER A 102 9.07 5.22 13.00
C SER A 102 7.85 5.31 13.94
N VAL A 103 8.03 4.86 15.19
CA VAL A 103 7.00 4.79 16.27
C VAL A 103 6.86 6.10 17.08
N GLU A 104 7.62 7.15 16.74
CA GLU A 104 7.78 8.36 17.57
C GLU A 104 6.51 9.24 17.77
N ARG A 105 5.37 8.87 17.19
CA ARG A 105 4.09 9.62 17.34
C ARG A 105 2.85 8.74 17.46
N MET A 106 2.82 7.81 18.43
CA MET A 106 1.55 7.15 18.78
C MET A 106 0.68 8.11 19.63
N PRO A 107 -0.60 8.35 19.30
CA PRO A 107 -1.51 9.07 20.19
C PRO A 107 -1.68 8.30 21.52
N PRO A 108 -1.89 9.00 22.66
CA PRO A 108 -2.07 8.35 23.95
C PRO A 108 -3.28 7.40 23.92
N PRO A 109 -3.25 6.29 24.69
CA PRO A 109 -4.38 5.35 24.74
C PRO A 109 -5.65 6.08 25.20
N MET A 110 -6.77 5.81 24.53
CA MET A 110 -8.06 6.37 24.94
C MET A 110 -8.51 5.74 26.27
N PRO A 111 -9.04 6.53 27.21
CA PRO A 111 -9.64 5.99 28.43
C PRO A 111 -10.89 5.16 28.07
N LEU A 112 -11.06 4.04 28.78
CA LEU A 112 -12.26 3.20 28.73
C LEU A 112 -13.46 3.89 29.38
#